data_AF-A8AM66-F1
#
_entry.id   AF-A8AM66-F1
#
_cell.length_a   1.000
_cell.length_b   1.000
_cell.length_c   1.000
_cell.angle_alpha   90.00
_cell.angle_beta   90.00
_cell.angle_gamma   90.00
#
_symmetry.space_group_name_H-M   'P 1'
#
loop_
_entity.id
_entity.type
_entity.pdbx_description
1 polymer ?
#
loop_
_entity_poly.entity_id
_entity_poly.type
_entity_poly.pdbx_seq_one_letter_code
_entity_poly.pdbx_strand_id
1 'polypeptide(L)'
;MNRSNDLYQKVTDEIIAALEKGVIPWVRPWREGEPVVPMNALSGRFYHGINIPLLWNSAERQGYESDRWLTFTQIRNTGGNVRKGEKSTLAVFYLPQQREVVDSNGNAVFDADGNPKVTSYAVVREFRLFNIQQCEGLPEAFSQPVVMVDDPIASAEQVARQSAVTITHRRQNRAYYSPAPEPGVLLAGARLHHHAAS
;
A
#
# COMPACT_ATOMS: atom_id res chain seq x y z
N MET A 1 -0.86 25.07 14.36
CA MET A 1 -1.46 23.73 14.16
C MET A 1 -0.61 22.93 13.19
N ASN A 2 0.01 21.85 13.64
CA ASN A 2 0.87 21.00 12.81
C ASN A 2 -0.02 20.16 11.86
N ARG A 3 -0.18 20.57 10.60
CA ARG A 3 -1.07 19.89 9.61
C ARG A 3 -0.77 18.40 9.46
N SER A 4 0.48 17.98 9.68
CA SER A 4 0.86 16.56 9.61
C SER A 4 0.25 15.74 10.74
N ASN A 5 0.20 16.27 11.97
CA ASN A 5 -0.45 15.58 13.10
C ASN A 5 -1.96 15.40 12.87
N ASP A 6 -2.60 16.40 12.25
CA ASP A 6 -4.01 16.31 11.89
C ASP A 6 -4.28 15.20 10.85
N LEU A 7 -3.37 15.03 9.88
CA LEU A 7 -3.49 13.94 8.89
C LEU A 7 -3.32 12.55 9.51
N TYR A 8 -2.32 12.37 10.37
CA TYR A 8 -2.13 11.09 11.08
C TYR A 8 -3.35 10.74 11.92
N GLN A 9 -3.93 11.72 12.62
CA GLN A 9 -5.13 11.52 13.41
C GLN A 9 -6.33 11.12 12.54
N LYS A 10 -6.60 11.84 11.44
CA LYS A 10 -7.69 11.51 10.51
C LYS A 10 -7.62 10.08 9.97
N VAL A 11 -6.42 9.64 9.55
CA VAL A 11 -6.21 8.28 9.05
C VAL A 11 -6.43 7.25 10.16
N THR A 12 -5.95 7.54 11.36
CA THR A 12 -6.14 6.68 12.54
C THR A 12 -7.61 6.55 12.91
N ASP A 13 -8.34 7.67 12.96
CA ASP A 13 -9.77 7.71 13.28
C ASP A 13 -10.59 6.92 12.25
N GLU A 14 -10.24 7.02 10.96
CA GLU A 14 -10.91 6.23 9.91
C GLU A 14 -10.72 4.72 10.10
N ILE A 15 -9.52 4.29 10.49
CA ILE A 15 -9.22 2.88 10.77
C ILE A 15 -9.95 2.41 12.02
N ILE A 16 -9.94 3.21 13.10
CA ILE A 16 -10.67 2.88 14.34
C ILE A 16 -12.16 2.75 14.02
N ALA A 17 -12.75 3.70 13.29
CA ALA A 17 -14.16 3.66 12.92
C ALA A 17 -14.53 2.44 12.05
N ALA A 18 -13.61 1.93 11.23
CA ALA A 18 -13.82 0.69 10.49
C ALA A 18 -13.81 -0.53 11.43
N LEU A 19 -12.82 -0.60 12.34
CA LEU A 19 -12.68 -1.68 13.31
C LEU A 19 -13.87 -1.75 14.28
N GLU A 20 -14.38 -0.61 14.74
CA GLU A 20 -15.58 -0.53 15.60
C GLU A 20 -16.84 -1.08 14.91
N LYS A 21 -16.88 -1.05 13.58
CA LYS A 21 -17.96 -1.65 12.77
C LYS A 21 -17.72 -3.12 12.42
N GLY A 22 -16.67 -3.73 12.97
CA GLY A 22 -16.29 -5.11 12.69
C GLY A 22 -15.61 -5.32 11.33
N VAL A 23 -15.22 -4.24 10.63
CA VAL A 23 -14.52 -4.31 9.35
C VAL A 23 -13.02 -4.24 9.60
N ILE A 24 -12.26 -5.21 9.09
CA ILE A 24 -10.81 -5.23 9.17
C ILE A 24 -10.25 -4.65 7.84
N PRO A 25 -9.81 -3.38 7.80
CA PRO A 25 -9.61 -2.66 6.55
C PRO A 25 -8.40 -3.13 5.72
N TRP A 26 -7.48 -3.89 6.32
CA TRP A 26 -6.34 -4.50 5.61
C TRP A 26 -6.60 -5.92 5.12
N VAL A 27 -7.78 -6.47 5.36
CA VAL A 27 -8.20 -7.73 4.73
C VAL A 27 -8.66 -7.42 3.31
N ARG A 28 -8.05 -8.07 2.33
CA ARG A 28 -8.44 -7.92 0.92
C ARG A 28 -9.91 -8.34 0.76
N PRO A 29 -10.76 -7.55 0.08
CA PRO A 29 -12.16 -7.89 -0.16
C PRO A 29 -12.39 -9.00 -1.21
N TRP A 30 -11.32 -9.53 -1.81
CA TRP A 30 -11.30 -10.59 -2.85
C TRP A 30 -12.27 -10.34 -4.01
N ARG A 31 -11.80 -9.62 -5.03
CA ARG A 31 -12.58 -9.30 -6.25
C ARG A 31 -11.96 -9.97 -7.48
N GLU A 32 -12.80 -10.57 -8.32
CA GLU A 32 -12.39 -11.18 -9.59
C GLU A 32 -12.18 -10.11 -10.67
N GLY A 33 -11.22 -10.33 -11.59
CA GLY A 33 -10.93 -9.37 -12.67
C GLY A 33 -10.34 -8.03 -12.21
N GLU A 34 -10.07 -7.88 -10.92
CA GLU A 34 -9.56 -6.65 -10.32
C GLU A 34 -8.11 -6.78 -9.84
N PRO A 35 -7.40 -5.65 -9.77
CA PRO A 35 -6.07 -5.57 -9.18
C PRO A 35 -5.99 -6.20 -7.79
N VAL A 36 -4.85 -6.84 -7.48
CA VAL A 36 -4.64 -7.47 -6.16
C VAL A 36 -4.65 -6.44 -5.04
N VAL A 37 -4.16 -5.24 -5.31
CA VAL A 37 -4.21 -4.07 -4.43
C VAL A 37 -4.66 -2.86 -5.26
N PRO A 38 -5.20 -1.80 -4.63
CA PRO A 38 -5.65 -0.62 -5.34
C PRO A 38 -4.56 -0.06 -6.26
N MET A 39 -4.94 0.34 -7.46
CA MET A 39 -4.00 0.88 -8.46
C MET A 39 -4.50 2.18 -9.05
N ASN A 40 -3.56 2.97 -9.58
CA ASN A 40 -3.88 4.12 -10.38
C ASN A 40 -4.26 3.67 -11.81
N ALA A 41 -5.50 3.94 -12.23
CA ALA A 41 -6.04 3.41 -13.50
C ALA A 41 -5.28 3.93 -14.72
N LEU A 42 -4.75 5.16 -14.65
CA LEU A 42 -4.04 5.79 -15.76
C LEU A 42 -2.59 5.29 -15.88
N SER A 43 -1.86 5.22 -14.77
CA SER A 43 -0.42 4.91 -14.78
C SER A 43 -0.09 3.42 -14.63
N GLY A 44 -1.06 2.59 -14.26
CA GLY A 44 -0.82 1.17 -14.01
C GLY A 44 -0.16 0.87 -12.65
N ARG A 45 0.21 1.89 -11.87
CA ARG A 45 0.99 1.73 -10.64
C ARG A 45 0.10 1.39 -9.45
N PHE A 46 0.51 0.40 -8.66
CA PHE A 46 -0.13 0.07 -7.40
C PHE A 46 0.07 1.17 -6.34
N TYR A 47 -0.94 1.35 -5.49
CA TYR A 47 -0.81 2.08 -4.24
C TYR A 47 -0.14 1.20 -3.18
N HIS A 48 0.50 1.83 -2.22
CA HIS A 48 1.34 1.15 -1.22
C HIS A 48 1.00 1.63 0.19
N GLY A 49 1.37 0.80 1.18
CA GLY A 49 1.26 1.13 2.59
C GLY A 49 -0.19 1.47 2.99
N ILE A 50 -0.35 2.55 3.74
CA ILE A 50 -1.63 2.94 4.34
C ILE A 50 -2.72 3.28 3.32
N ASN A 51 -2.36 3.60 2.08
CA ASN A 51 -3.35 3.84 1.03
C ASN A 51 -4.13 2.58 0.67
N ILE A 52 -3.54 1.39 0.80
CA ILE A 52 -4.23 0.13 0.49
C ILE A 52 -5.49 -0.04 1.35
N PRO A 53 -5.38 -0.09 2.71
CA PRO A 53 -6.56 -0.25 3.55
C PRO A 53 -7.52 0.94 3.48
N LEU A 54 -7.04 2.17 3.27
CA LEU A 54 -7.93 3.34 3.10
C LEU A 54 -8.80 3.21 1.85
N LEU A 55 -8.20 2.80 0.73
CA LEU A 55 -8.91 2.67 -0.55
C LEU A 55 -9.84 1.46 -0.54
N TRP A 56 -9.43 0.30 0.00
CA TRP A 56 -10.34 -0.84 0.18
C TRP A 56 -11.51 -0.52 1.08
N ASN A 57 -11.26 0.07 2.25
CA ASN A 57 -12.32 0.47 3.16
C ASN A 57 -13.30 1.46 2.48
N SER A 58 -12.80 2.40 1.69
CA SER A 58 -13.66 3.31 0.95
C SER A 58 -14.48 2.59 -0.13
N ALA A 59 -13.87 1.68 -0.89
CA ALA A 59 -14.57 0.89 -1.88
C ALA A 59 -15.69 0.05 -1.26
N GLU A 60 -15.40 -0.67 -0.17
CA GLU A 60 -16.40 -1.47 0.55
C GLU A 60 -17.55 -0.60 1.10
N ARG A 61 -17.24 0.53 1.74
CA ARG A 61 -18.27 1.43 2.29
C ARG A 61 -19.20 1.99 1.22
N GLN A 62 -18.69 2.20 0.01
CA GLN A 62 -19.44 2.79 -1.09
C GLN A 62 -19.98 1.75 -2.09
N GLY A 63 -19.71 0.46 -1.87
CA GLY A 63 -20.11 -0.61 -2.77
C GLY A 63 -19.39 -0.61 -4.12
N TYR A 64 -18.16 -0.09 -4.19
CA TYR A 64 -17.37 -0.13 -5.42
C TYR A 64 -16.74 -1.50 -5.63
N GLU A 65 -16.97 -2.05 -6.82
CA GLU A 65 -16.40 -3.34 -7.23
C GLU A 65 -15.04 -3.19 -7.90
N SER A 66 -14.56 -1.96 -8.19
CA SER A 66 -13.23 -1.75 -8.77
C SER A 66 -12.18 -1.28 -7.76
N ASP A 67 -10.95 -1.75 -7.92
CA ASP A 67 -9.77 -1.29 -7.20
C ASP A 67 -8.93 -0.27 -8.01
N ARG A 68 -9.54 0.37 -9.01
CA ARG A 68 -8.89 1.36 -9.86
C ARG A 68 -9.31 2.77 -9.48
N TRP A 69 -8.31 3.64 -9.29
CA TRP A 69 -8.49 4.99 -8.77
C TRP A 69 -7.77 6.03 -9.63
N LEU A 70 -8.30 7.25 -9.64
CA LEU A 70 -7.77 8.38 -10.39
C LEU A 70 -7.87 9.66 -9.56
N THR A 71 -6.97 10.62 -9.82
CA THR A 71 -7.15 11.99 -9.33
C THR A 71 -8.15 12.73 -10.20
N PHE A 72 -8.77 13.78 -9.66
CA PHE A 72 -9.68 14.64 -10.43
C PHE A 72 -9.05 15.17 -11.72
N THR A 73 -7.79 15.61 -11.64
CA THR A 73 -7.04 16.11 -12.79
C THR A 73 -6.84 15.01 -13.84
N GLN A 74 -6.53 13.78 -13.43
CA GLN A 74 -6.40 12.66 -14.36
C GLN A 74 -7.72 12.39 -15.09
N ILE A 75 -8.84 12.36 -14.37
CA ILE A 75 -10.18 12.14 -14.94
C ILE A 75 -10.49 13.20 -16.00
N ARG A 76 -10.23 14.48 -15.70
CA ARG A 76 -10.42 15.58 -16.66
C ARG A 76 -9.53 15.47 -17.88
N ASN A 77 -8.26 15.16 -17.68
CA ASN A 77 -7.29 15.05 -18.77
C ASN A 77 -7.60 13.87 -19.72
N THR A 78 -8.35 12.87 -19.25
CA THR A 78 -8.80 11.73 -20.07
C THR A 78 -10.18 11.94 -20.69
N GLY A 79 -10.75 13.15 -20.61
CA GLY A 79 -12.07 13.48 -21.16
C GLY A 79 -13.26 13.05 -20.28
N GLY A 80 -12.99 12.48 -19.10
CA GLY A 80 -14.02 12.04 -18.17
C GLY A 80 -14.46 13.13 -17.20
N ASN A 81 -15.48 12.81 -16.42
CA ASN A 81 -16.01 13.65 -15.37
C ASN A 81 -16.36 12.81 -14.13
N VAL A 82 -16.28 13.41 -12.95
CA VAL A 82 -16.82 12.81 -11.72
C VAL A 82 -18.32 13.12 -11.68
N ARG A 83 -19.16 12.13 -11.44
CA ARG A 83 -20.61 12.34 -11.35
C ARG A 83 -20.96 13.31 -10.23
N LYS A 84 -22.02 14.09 -10.42
CA LYS A 84 -22.43 15.12 -9.46
C LYS A 84 -22.80 14.49 -8.12
N GLY A 85 -22.21 15.01 -7.03
CA GLY A 85 -22.48 14.56 -5.66
C GLY A 85 -21.53 13.48 -5.13
N GLU A 86 -20.71 12.88 -6.00
CA GLU A 86 -19.68 11.92 -5.60
C GLU A 86 -18.61 12.56 -4.71
N LYS A 87 -18.14 11.79 -3.71
CA LYS A 87 -17.13 12.25 -2.75
C LYS A 87 -15.80 11.55 -2.99
N SER A 88 -14.71 12.31 -2.90
CA SER A 88 -13.36 11.77 -3.01
C SER A 88 -12.99 10.91 -1.80
N THR A 89 -12.07 9.97 -2.00
CA THR A 89 -11.36 9.24 -0.95
C THR A 89 -10.03 9.91 -0.64
N LEU A 90 -9.66 9.93 0.65
CA LEU A 90 -8.38 10.42 1.13
C LEU A 90 -7.27 9.41 0.81
N ALA A 91 -6.15 9.90 0.30
CA ALA A 91 -4.91 9.13 0.17
C ALA A 91 -3.72 10.00 0.59
N VAL A 92 -2.59 9.37 0.92
CA VAL A 92 -1.39 10.05 1.43
C VAL A 92 -0.16 9.68 0.61
N PHE A 93 0.75 10.63 0.42
CA PHE A 93 2.06 10.35 -0.15
C PHE A 93 3.16 10.99 0.68
N TYR A 94 4.30 10.30 0.71
CA TYR A 94 5.50 10.73 1.41
C TYR A 94 6.44 11.37 0.39
N LEU A 95 6.82 12.63 0.62
CA LEU A 95 7.89 13.28 -0.13
C LEU A 95 9.15 13.31 0.74
N PRO A 96 10.18 12.55 0.39
CA PRO A 96 11.50 12.74 0.97
C PRO A 96 11.96 14.18 0.69
N GLN A 97 12.50 14.83 1.71
CA GLN A 97 13.05 16.17 1.67
C GLN A 97 14.39 16.19 2.40
N GLN A 98 15.22 17.14 2.03
CA GLN A 98 16.50 17.38 2.65
C GLN A 98 16.57 18.85 3.07
N ARG A 99 17.23 19.11 4.20
CA ARG A 99 17.57 20.47 4.62
C ARG A 99 18.94 20.48 5.27
N GLU A 100 19.63 21.61 5.12
CA GLU A 100 20.87 21.85 5.85
C GLU A 100 20.58 21.95 7.36
N VAL A 101 21.48 21.40 8.14
CA VAL A 101 21.45 21.47 9.60
C VAL A 101 22.03 22.83 10.00
N VAL A 102 21.27 23.58 10.78
CA VAL A 102 21.72 24.85 11.38
C VAL A 102 21.91 24.70 12.88
N ASP A 103 22.86 25.44 13.44
CA ASP A 103 23.06 25.54 14.89
C ASP A 103 21.96 26.40 15.55
N SER A 104 22.04 26.56 16.88
CA SER A 104 21.10 27.40 17.64
C SER A 104 21.12 28.88 17.26
N ASN A 105 22.18 29.33 16.57
CA ASN A 105 22.36 30.71 16.12
C ASN A 105 22.00 30.89 14.64
N GLY A 106 21.57 29.83 13.95
CA GLY A 106 21.19 29.85 12.54
C GLY A 106 22.36 29.67 11.55
N ASN A 107 23.55 29.32 12.01
CA ASN A 107 24.70 29.07 11.12
C ASN A 107 24.69 27.64 10.61
N ALA A 108 25.12 27.44 9.35
CA ALA A 108 25.26 26.11 8.77
C ALA A 108 26.27 25.26 9.57
N VAL A 109 25.85 24.04 9.90
CA VAL A 109 26.72 23.03 10.51
C VAL A 109 27.41 22.26 9.39
N PHE A 110 28.72 22.10 9.46
CA PHE A 110 29.51 21.37 8.48
C PHE A 110 29.88 19.98 9.00
N ASP A 111 30.07 19.03 8.08
CA ASP A 111 30.61 17.71 8.39
C ASP A 111 32.16 17.72 8.48
N ALA A 112 32.76 16.55 8.72
CA ALA A 112 34.22 16.42 8.87
C ALA A 112 35.00 16.79 7.61
N ASP A 113 34.35 16.78 6.44
CA ASP A 113 34.94 17.08 5.13
C ASP A 113 34.70 18.54 4.71
N GLY A 114 34.06 19.35 5.58
CA GLY A 114 33.78 20.76 5.33
C GLY A 114 32.55 21.02 4.44
N ASN A 115 31.70 20.02 4.22
CA ASN A 115 30.45 20.18 3.47
C ASN A 115 29.29 20.50 4.41
N PRO A 116 28.27 21.27 3.97
CA PRO A 116 27.06 21.50 4.77
C PRO A 116 26.42 20.17 5.17
N LYS A 117 26.23 19.96 6.46
CA LYS A 117 25.57 18.77 6.99
C LYS A 117 24.10 18.81 6.61
N VAL A 118 23.64 17.78 5.91
CA VAL A 118 22.25 17.65 5.47
C VAL A 118 21.51 16.63 6.34
N THR A 119 20.27 16.96 6.73
CA THR A 119 19.35 16.00 7.35
C THR A 119 18.20 15.66 6.42
N SER A 120 17.88 14.37 6.33
CA SER A 120 16.75 13.82 5.58
C SER A 120 15.50 13.78 6.45
N TYR A 121 14.35 14.16 5.89
CA TYR A 121 13.04 14.01 6.54
C TYR A 121 11.97 13.74 5.48
N ALA A 122 10.78 13.30 5.88
CA ALA A 122 9.67 13.10 4.96
C ALA A 122 8.53 14.07 5.27
N VAL A 123 8.01 14.73 4.24
CA VAL A 123 6.76 15.48 4.33
C VAL A 123 5.63 14.57 3.87
N VAL A 124 4.63 14.38 4.72
CA VAL A 124 3.41 13.67 4.35
C VAL A 124 2.41 14.69 3.81
N ARG A 125 1.81 14.37 2.66
CA ARG A 125 0.74 15.18 2.07
C ARG A 125 -0.45 14.30 1.76
N GLU A 126 -1.64 14.85 2.01
CA GLU A 126 -2.87 14.25 1.53
C GLU A 126 -3.15 14.63 0.08
N PHE A 127 -3.84 13.76 -0.62
CA PHE A 127 -4.43 13.99 -1.93
C PHE A 127 -5.77 13.25 -2.04
N ARG A 128 -6.51 13.54 -3.10
CA ARG A 128 -7.88 13.06 -3.29
C ARG A 128 -7.98 12.17 -4.51
N LEU A 129 -8.56 11.00 -4.31
CA LEU A 129 -8.80 9.99 -5.33
C LEU A 129 -10.29 9.74 -5.51
N PHE A 130 -10.65 9.35 -6.72
CA PHE A 130 -11.98 8.88 -7.08
C PHE A 130 -11.84 7.50 -7.70
N ASN A 131 -12.75 6.61 -7.36
CA ASN A 131 -12.84 5.31 -8.01
C ASN A 131 -13.35 5.49 -9.44
N ILE A 132 -12.92 4.64 -10.37
CA ILE A 132 -13.42 4.71 -11.76
C ILE A 132 -14.95 4.59 -11.81
N GLN A 133 -15.56 3.86 -10.88
CA GLN A 133 -17.01 3.72 -10.80
C GLN A 133 -17.72 5.01 -10.41
N GLN A 134 -17.03 6.04 -9.91
CA GLN A 134 -17.59 7.37 -9.61
C GLN A 134 -17.63 8.31 -10.84
N CYS A 135 -17.04 7.86 -11.95
CA CYS A 135 -16.78 8.70 -13.10
C CYS A 135 -17.68 8.32 -14.28
N GLU A 136 -17.81 9.25 -15.23
CA GLU A 136 -18.47 9.10 -16.51
C GLU A 136 -17.53 9.58 -17.62
N GLY A 137 -17.68 9.04 -18.84
CA GLY A 137 -16.85 9.43 -19.99
C GLY A 137 -15.37 9.02 -19.88
N LEU A 138 -15.04 8.04 -19.04
CA LEU A 138 -13.68 7.49 -18.97
C LEU A 138 -13.37 6.58 -20.18
N PRO A 139 -12.12 6.52 -20.64
CA PRO A 139 -11.69 5.53 -21.62
C PRO A 139 -11.93 4.09 -21.13
N GLU A 140 -12.46 3.24 -22.02
CA GLU A 140 -12.83 1.85 -21.69
C GLU A 140 -11.63 0.99 -21.28
N ALA A 141 -10.42 1.37 -21.69
CA ALA A 141 -9.17 0.74 -21.25
C ALA A 141 -9.02 0.72 -19.72
N PHE A 142 -9.61 1.67 -19.00
CA PHE A 142 -9.55 1.70 -17.53
C PHE A 142 -10.42 0.64 -16.85
N SER A 143 -11.33 0.00 -17.57
CA SER A 143 -12.22 -1.04 -17.02
C SER A 143 -11.84 -2.45 -17.48
N GLN A 144 -10.74 -2.61 -18.20
CA GLN A 144 -10.31 -3.94 -18.65
C GLN A 144 -9.93 -4.84 -17.46
N PRO A 145 -10.43 -6.08 -17.42
CA PRO A 145 -10.13 -6.99 -16.33
C PRO A 145 -8.63 -7.32 -16.28
N VAL A 146 -8.11 -7.44 -15.07
CA VAL A 146 -6.73 -7.93 -14.86
C VAL A 146 -6.68 -9.41 -15.20
N VAL A 147 -5.74 -9.77 -16.08
CA VAL A 147 -5.47 -11.17 -16.42
C VAL A 147 -4.83 -11.85 -15.21
N MET A 148 -5.47 -12.93 -14.74
CA MET A 148 -4.96 -13.74 -13.66
C MET A 148 -3.80 -14.63 -14.13
N VAL A 149 -2.93 -15.02 -13.21
CA VAL A 149 -1.82 -15.93 -13.50
C VAL A 149 -2.37 -17.32 -13.84
N ASP A 150 -1.91 -17.92 -14.95
CA ASP A 150 -2.42 -19.20 -15.46
C ASP A 150 -2.26 -20.37 -14.48
N ASP A 151 -1.14 -20.43 -13.76
CA ASP A 151 -0.89 -21.42 -12.69
C ASP A 151 -0.42 -20.72 -11.40
N PRO A 152 -1.35 -20.40 -10.48
CA PRO A 152 -1.03 -19.71 -9.24
C PRO A 152 -0.19 -20.56 -8.28
N ILE A 153 -0.32 -21.90 -8.32
CA ILE A 153 0.44 -22.80 -7.44
C ILE A 153 1.89 -22.85 -7.89
N ALA A 154 2.14 -23.08 -9.19
CA ALA A 154 3.49 -23.09 -9.72
C ALA A 154 4.20 -21.74 -9.52
N SER A 155 3.45 -20.63 -9.68
CA SER A 155 3.98 -19.29 -9.43
C SER A 155 4.34 -19.06 -7.96
N ALA A 156 3.50 -19.51 -7.03
CA ALA A 156 3.79 -19.44 -5.60
C ALA A 156 5.02 -20.29 -5.22
N GLU A 157 5.13 -21.50 -5.77
CA GLU A 157 6.30 -22.38 -5.61
C GLU A 157 7.59 -21.74 -6.15
N GLN A 158 7.51 -21.06 -7.29
CA GLN A 158 8.65 -20.33 -7.84
C GLN A 158 9.10 -19.20 -6.92
N VAL A 159 8.16 -18.40 -6.41
CA VAL A 159 8.45 -17.34 -5.43
C VAL A 159 9.08 -17.93 -4.17
N ALA A 160 8.54 -19.03 -3.65
CA ALA A 160 9.08 -19.73 -2.49
C ALA A 160 10.54 -20.17 -2.71
N ARG A 161 10.86 -20.77 -3.86
CA ARG A 161 12.23 -21.22 -4.20
C ARG A 161 13.20 -20.06 -4.42
N GLN A 162 12.73 -18.95 -4.98
CA GLN A 162 13.54 -17.75 -5.22
C GLN A 162 13.65 -16.86 -3.99
N SER A 163 12.79 -17.07 -2.98
CA SER A 163 12.91 -16.41 -1.70
C SER A 163 14.14 -16.94 -0.95
N ALA A 164 14.87 -16.07 -0.26
CA ALA A 164 15.92 -16.48 0.66
C ALA A 164 15.37 -17.12 1.96
N VAL A 165 14.08 -17.50 1.97
CA VAL A 165 13.38 -18.06 3.12
C VAL A 165 13.45 -19.57 3.03
N THR A 166 13.89 -20.22 4.11
CA THR A 166 13.89 -21.68 4.18
C THR A 166 12.51 -22.17 4.61
N ILE A 167 11.80 -22.84 3.71
CA ILE A 167 10.49 -23.43 4.00
C ILE A 167 10.68 -24.91 4.32
N THR A 168 10.27 -25.32 5.52
CA THR A 168 10.43 -26.71 5.99
C THR A 168 9.07 -27.38 6.17
N HIS A 169 8.91 -28.53 5.53
CA HIS A 169 7.70 -29.33 5.57
C HIS A 169 7.78 -30.32 6.73
N ARG A 170 6.91 -30.18 7.75
CA ARG A 170 6.87 -31.07 8.93
C ARG A 170 5.45 -31.56 9.18
N ARG A 171 5.32 -32.77 9.72
CA ARG A 171 4.03 -33.26 10.25
C ARG A 171 3.75 -32.57 11.59
N GLN A 172 2.91 -31.54 11.56
CA GLN A 172 2.53 -30.73 12.72
C GLN A 172 1.25 -29.98 12.42
N ASN A 173 0.42 -29.68 13.42
CA ASN A 173 -0.91 -29.05 13.28
C ASN A 173 -0.92 -27.51 13.17
N ARG A 174 0.22 -26.88 12.84
CA ARG A 174 0.31 -25.41 12.73
C ARG A 174 1.35 -24.97 11.72
N ALA A 175 1.16 -23.77 11.18
CA ALA A 175 2.20 -23.04 10.46
C ALA A 175 2.75 -21.91 11.34
N TYR A 176 4.06 -21.68 11.32
CA TYR A 176 4.68 -20.60 12.08
C TYR A 176 6.02 -20.15 11.50
N TYR A 177 6.40 -18.93 11.84
CA TYR A 177 7.71 -18.34 11.58
C TYR A 177 8.63 -18.53 12.81
N SER A 178 9.87 -18.97 12.60
CA SER A 178 10.89 -19.10 13.64
C SER A 178 12.08 -18.17 13.35
N PRO A 179 12.36 -17.17 14.21
CA PRO A 179 13.47 -16.23 13.98
C PRO A 179 14.84 -16.77 14.42
N ALA A 180 14.90 -17.83 15.24
CA ALA A 180 16.14 -18.38 15.74
C ALA A 180 16.69 -19.48 14.79
N PRO A 181 18.01 -19.50 14.51
CA PRO A 181 18.62 -20.64 13.83
C PRO A 181 18.51 -21.89 14.72
N GLU A 182 18.18 -23.04 14.13
CA GLU A 182 18.27 -24.31 14.87
C GLU A 182 19.72 -24.55 15.33
N PRO A 183 19.94 -25.11 16.53
CA PRO A 183 21.27 -25.50 16.97
C PRO A 183 21.92 -26.41 15.93
N GLY A 184 23.02 -25.95 15.31
CA GLY A 184 23.79 -26.72 14.32
C GLY A 184 23.66 -26.30 12.86
N VAL A 185 22.93 -25.22 12.51
CA VAL A 185 22.88 -24.69 11.13
C VAL A 185 23.44 -23.26 11.07
N LEU A 186 24.54 -23.09 10.34
CA LEU A 186 25.35 -21.85 10.26
C LEU A 186 24.77 -20.75 9.36
N LEU A 187 23.59 -20.92 8.78
CA LEU A 187 22.95 -19.90 7.93
C LEU A 187 21.72 -19.32 8.63
N ALA A 188 21.84 -18.05 9.00
CA ALA A 188 20.77 -17.23 9.55
C ALA A 188 19.77 -16.87 8.43
N GLY A 189 18.82 -17.75 8.18
CA GLY A 189 17.67 -17.52 7.32
C GLY A 189 16.37 -17.63 8.12
N ALA A 190 15.43 -16.74 7.82
CA ALA A 190 14.03 -16.85 8.24
C ALA A 190 13.47 -18.24 7.87
N ARG A 191 12.86 -18.95 8.83
CA ARG A 191 12.25 -20.27 8.60
C ARG A 191 10.74 -20.24 8.73
N LEU A 192 10.05 -20.83 7.75
CA LEU A 192 8.61 -21.09 7.79
C LEU A 192 8.38 -22.60 7.88
N HIS A 193 7.56 -23.01 8.82
CA HIS A 193 7.11 -24.39 8.92
C HIS A 193 5.64 -24.48 8.49
N HIS A 194 5.26 -25.45 7.65
CA HIS A 194 3.88 -25.67 7.23
C HIS A 194 3.40 -27.10 7.62
N HIS A 195 2.08 -27.31 7.71
CA HIS A 195 1.46 -28.62 7.91
C HIS A 195 1.39 -29.38 6.58
N ALA A 196 2.00 -30.56 6.50
CA ALA A 196 1.75 -31.50 5.40
C ALA A 196 0.46 -32.28 5.66
N ALA A 197 -0.63 -31.93 4.97
CA ALA A 197 -1.83 -32.77 4.93
C ALA A 197 -1.56 -33.95 3.98
N SER A 198 -1.96 -35.15 4.41
CA SER A 198 -1.84 -36.40 3.64
C SER A 198 -2.94 -36.47 2.59
#